data_AF-A0A936N9F8-F1
#
_entry.id   AF-A0A936N9F8-F1
#
_cell.length_a   1.000
_cell.length_b   1.000
_cell.length_c   1.000
_cell.angle_alpha   90.00
_cell.angle_beta   90.00
_cell.angle_gamma   90.00
#
_symmetry.space_group_name_H-M   'P 1'
#
loop_
_entity.id
_entity.type
_entity.pdbx_description
1 polymer ?
#
loop_
_entity_poly.entity_id
_entity_poly.type
_entity_poly.pdbx_seq_one_letter_code
_entity_poly.pdbx_strand_id
1 'polypeptide(L)'
;MSRRRKGQRKGGGRVTPRGDAARFRPGTTEVSGVPSIGGVGGRFDAPPPITGLFDPLANHLIPSRDDHPAEVERLACELVGLTRSIADDEPMPGGPASSRPSELTGMAPTEDAEAMLTSAVLALAESQQFRPEARYVDCIRPMLPFCAPGAQSDLLRRVNLLESKIGAPQWADAVWNATSVGGWRGWDDLGDLDTIGLELSWPGNWENQVLFASIVVQDGPFVQEFVVTTIDEYRRVFTPGTPWPVGPDEPPCRADVIRHLEPLEPAEAAGRISHAIDLTEMMIDAPVSDDSYLFVPLARQILSGQPSVAPPDPIEASHDQREQLILEFLNADGVAATLGLEDDPGSSQQIGEFCELFIDYSEGYAGGDIHRWSPMVVEGFLHFYGVKVMSDPDTDELLEPVLTEWIAYCHRLKGWPESVTVEALEVFDQHYECAIDPDAQDAITPMVDLIRLAVEMGIDLEDPISVRELLATWDPVQVGATAEPWPADGAAEMMWDLVPAKAVPHCESVLAMAEPVLDDLFSPDHLTSARRMLADLAERHTQPFLRGRPDVWAASITYAVAQVHSAFDSTGRIFGFDEKLAPQQLVDAFPTVSKASMTNKATTVRAWLNADGSGRFRYNRTAAMLGGVSPPGERH
;
A
#
# COMPACT_ATOMS: atom_id res chain seq x y z
N MET A 1 -34.66 69.77 -10.33
CA MET A 1 -35.60 70.46 -11.25
C MET A 1 -36.21 69.45 -12.21
N SER A 2 -37.53 69.53 -12.36
CA SER A 2 -38.41 68.62 -13.11
C SER A 2 -38.32 68.81 -14.63
N ARG A 3 -38.42 67.70 -15.40
CA ARG A 3 -39.34 67.51 -16.57
C ARG A 3 -39.04 66.18 -17.27
N ARG A 4 -39.91 65.17 -17.13
CA ARG A 4 -41.03 64.77 -18.03
C ARG A 4 -40.64 63.78 -19.15
N ARG A 5 -40.95 62.49 -18.91
CA ARG A 5 -41.89 61.59 -19.66
C ARG A 5 -42.19 61.96 -21.13
N LYS A 6 -42.36 61.06 -22.11
CA LYS A 6 -42.35 59.59 -22.26
C LYS A 6 -42.70 59.30 -23.74
N GLY A 7 -42.23 58.19 -24.31
CA GLY A 7 -42.77 57.55 -25.53
C GLY A 7 -41.63 56.98 -26.38
N GLN A 8 -41.62 55.73 -26.88
CA GLN A 8 -42.67 54.75 -27.06
C GLN A 8 -42.07 53.32 -27.21
N ARG A 9 -42.89 52.33 -26.84
CA ARG A 9 -42.80 50.85 -26.84
C ARG A 9 -42.03 50.12 -27.98
N LYS A 10 -41.39 48.99 -27.63
CA LYS A 10 -41.73 47.55 -27.91
C LYS A 10 -40.48 46.70 -27.57
N GLY A 11 -40.48 45.50 -26.99
CA GLY A 11 -41.50 44.57 -26.47
C GLY A 11 -40.80 43.55 -25.56
N GLY A 12 -41.49 43.01 -24.56
CA GLY A 12 -41.63 41.55 -24.43
C GLY A 12 -40.56 40.87 -23.58
N GLY A 13 -40.51 41.19 -22.27
CA GLY A 13 -39.75 40.41 -21.29
C GLY A 13 -40.71 39.50 -20.50
N ARG A 14 -40.50 38.18 -20.59
CA ARG A 14 -41.15 37.19 -19.73
C ARG A 14 -40.26 37.06 -18.47
N VAL A 15 -40.85 37.28 -17.32
CA VAL A 15 -40.21 37.17 -16.00
C VAL A 15 -40.26 35.72 -15.53
N THR A 16 -39.15 35.23 -14.98
CA THR A 16 -39.14 34.18 -13.95
C THR A 16 -38.13 34.56 -12.84
N PRO A 17 -38.37 34.11 -11.61
CA PRO A 17 -37.93 34.79 -10.39
C PRO A 17 -36.56 34.31 -9.86
N ARG A 18 -35.96 35.17 -9.02
CA ARG A 18 -34.82 34.88 -8.15
C ARG A 18 -35.09 33.61 -7.33
N GLY A 19 -34.13 32.69 -7.35
CA GLY A 19 -34.02 31.55 -6.44
C GLY A 19 -32.60 31.51 -5.87
N ASP A 20 -32.57 31.64 -4.54
CA ASP A 20 -31.62 31.22 -3.51
C ASP A 20 -30.17 30.80 -3.84
N ALA A 21 -29.28 31.28 -2.97
CA ALA A 21 -27.88 30.91 -2.85
C ALA A 21 -27.72 29.39 -2.70
N ALA A 22 -26.97 28.78 -3.61
CA ALA A 22 -26.58 27.39 -3.53
C ALA A 22 -25.58 27.20 -2.37
N ARG A 23 -25.99 26.35 -1.42
CA ARG A 23 -25.19 25.82 -0.32
C ARG A 23 -24.12 24.90 -0.89
N PHE A 24 -22.91 25.01 -0.35
CA PHE A 24 -21.80 24.09 -0.56
C PHE A 24 -22.20 22.70 -0.06
N ARG A 25 -22.09 21.69 -0.92
CA ARG A 25 -22.12 20.26 -0.60
C ARG A 25 -20.83 19.66 -1.14
N PRO A 26 -20.03 18.94 -0.35
CA PRO A 26 -18.97 18.09 -0.89
C PRO A 26 -19.66 16.87 -1.46
N GLY A 27 -19.74 16.81 -2.78
CA GLY A 27 -20.25 15.69 -3.53
C GLY A 27 -19.53 15.71 -4.85
N THR A 28 -18.70 14.70 -5.07
CA THR A 28 -18.13 14.28 -6.35
C THR A 28 -18.07 15.40 -7.39
N THR A 29 -16.99 16.17 -7.37
CA THR A 29 -16.56 16.89 -8.56
C THR A 29 -16.37 15.84 -9.65
N GLU A 30 -17.39 15.68 -10.50
CA GLU A 30 -17.22 15.15 -11.84
C GLU A 30 -16.05 15.91 -12.45
N VAL A 31 -14.90 15.25 -12.53
CA VAL A 31 -13.75 15.71 -13.28
C VAL A 31 -14.25 15.91 -14.70
N SER A 32 -14.40 17.16 -15.09
CA SER A 32 -14.80 17.54 -16.42
C SER A 32 -13.74 17.08 -17.40
N GLY A 33 -14.00 15.91 -18.01
CA GLY A 33 -13.41 15.46 -19.27
C GLY A 33 -11.97 14.96 -19.19
N VAL A 34 -11.80 13.68 -18.86
CA VAL A 34 -10.71 12.90 -19.46
C VAL A 34 -10.91 12.97 -21.00
N PRO A 35 -9.92 13.42 -21.78
CA PRO A 35 -10.07 13.44 -23.23
C PRO A 35 -10.13 12.00 -23.74
N SER A 36 -11.15 11.70 -24.54
CA SER A 36 -11.21 10.46 -25.32
C SER A 36 -10.00 10.37 -26.25
N ILE A 37 -8.99 9.60 -25.86
CA ILE A 37 -7.95 9.07 -26.75
C ILE A 37 -8.60 7.89 -27.49
N GLY A 38 -9.54 8.17 -28.40
CA GLY A 38 -10.35 7.09 -28.96
C GLY A 38 -11.44 7.54 -29.92
N GLY A 39 -11.14 8.48 -30.81
CA GLY A 39 -12.01 8.75 -31.95
C GLY A 39 -11.93 7.60 -32.96
N VAL A 40 -12.84 6.63 -32.85
CA VAL A 40 -13.00 5.54 -33.84
C VAL A 40 -13.38 6.15 -35.20
N GLY A 41 -12.44 6.12 -36.15
CA GLY A 41 -12.73 6.37 -37.57
C GLY A 41 -11.88 7.43 -38.26
N GLY A 42 -10.55 7.27 -38.28
CA GLY A 42 -9.67 8.01 -39.19
C GLY A 42 -8.45 7.16 -39.52
N ARG A 43 -8.13 6.99 -40.81
CA ARG A 43 -6.90 6.34 -41.25
C ARG A 43 -5.70 7.05 -40.60
N PHE A 44 -4.84 6.29 -39.93
CA PHE A 44 -3.56 6.74 -39.37
C PHE A 44 -2.60 7.15 -40.50
N ASP A 45 -2.73 8.39 -40.97
CA ASP A 45 -1.72 9.06 -41.78
C ASP A 45 -1.07 10.16 -40.92
N ALA A 46 0.20 9.94 -40.59
CA ALA A 46 1.10 10.70 -39.72
C ALA A 46 0.91 10.52 -38.19
N PRO A 47 2.03 10.34 -37.42
CA PRO A 47 1.98 10.36 -35.97
C PRO A 47 1.47 11.73 -35.49
N PRO A 48 0.71 11.79 -34.38
CA PRO A 48 0.27 13.05 -33.82
C PRO A 48 1.49 13.95 -33.54
N PRO A 49 1.37 15.28 -33.75
CA PRO A 49 2.47 16.19 -33.46
C PRO A 49 2.81 16.11 -31.96
N ILE A 50 4.11 16.21 -31.63
CA ILE A 50 4.60 16.12 -30.23
C ILE A 50 3.90 17.12 -29.29
N THR A 51 3.42 18.24 -29.82
CA THR A 51 2.64 19.25 -29.10
C THR A 51 1.31 18.70 -28.59
N GLY A 52 0.71 17.71 -29.27
CA GLY A 52 -0.56 17.09 -28.87
C GLY A 52 -0.53 16.41 -27.51
N LEU A 53 0.64 15.91 -27.08
CA LEU A 53 0.83 15.36 -25.73
C LEU A 53 0.78 16.47 -24.66
N PHE A 54 1.32 17.65 -24.99
CA PHE A 54 1.40 18.80 -24.09
C PHE A 54 0.19 19.73 -24.18
N ASP A 55 -0.69 19.55 -25.16
CA ASP A 55 -1.87 20.41 -25.35
C ASP A 55 -2.76 20.52 -24.09
N PRO A 56 -3.04 19.44 -23.32
CA PRO A 56 -3.80 19.54 -22.08
C PRO A 56 -3.12 20.47 -21.06
N LEU A 57 -1.83 20.24 -20.78
CA LEU A 57 -1.03 21.05 -19.85
C LEU A 57 -0.92 22.50 -20.33
N ALA A 58 -0.58 22.70 -21.60
CA ALA A 58 -0.44 24.01 -22.21
C ALA A 58 -1.75 24.80 -22.17
N ASN A 59 -2.90 24.17 -22.40
CA ASN A 59 -4.20 24.84 -22.36
C ASN A 59 -4.61 25.26 -20.94
N HIS A 60 -4.18 24.54 -19.91
CA HIS A 60 -4.40 24.92 -18.51
C HIS A 60 -3.47 26.06 -18.08
N LEU A 61 -2.22 26.09 -18.58
CA LEU A 61 -1.26 27.16 -18.25
C LEU A 61 -1.57 28.50 -18.97
N ILE A 62 -2.31 28.51 -20.09
CA ILE A 62 -2.63 29.75 -20.85
C ILE A 62 -3.37 30.82 -20.04
N PRO A 63 -4.52 30.54 -19.41
CA PRO A 63 -5.28 31.55 -18.65
C PRO A 63 -4.59 31.92 -17.31
N SER A 64 -3.61 31.11 -16.90
CA SER A 64 -3.11 30.96 -15.53
C SER A 64 -1.59 31.05 -15.46
N ARG A 65 -0.97 31.76 -16.41
CA ARG A 65 0.50 31.78 -16.59
C ARG A 65 1.27 32.19 -15.33
N ASP A 66 0.64 32.96 -14.45
CA ASP A 66 1.19 33.44 -13.18
C ASP A 66 0.39 32.90 -11.96
N ASP A 67 -0.24 31.74 -12.09
CA ASP A 67 -0.86 31.03 -10.97
C ASP A 67 0.19 30.46 -10.03
N HIS A 68 -0.28 29.94 -8.89
CA HIS A 68 0.54 29.42 -7.82
C HIS A 68 1.48 28.29 -8.32
N PRO A 69 2.77 28.26 -7.93
CA PRO A 69 3.72 27.23 -8.35
C PRO A 69 3.22 25.80 -8.06
N ALA A 70 2.55 25.57 -6.93
CA ALA A 70 1.98 24.26 -6.58
C ALA A 70 0.98 23.72 -7.64
N GLU A 71 0.19 24.58 -8.29
CA GLU A 71 -0.71 24.13 -9.37
C GLU A 71 0.06 23.69 -10.62
N VAL A 72 1.15 24.40 -10.93
CA VAL A 72 2.04 24.06 -12.04
C VAL A 72 2.74 22.73 -11.77
N GLU A 73 3.21 22.51 -10.54
CA GLU A 73 3.82 21.26 -10.07
C GLU A 73 2.84 20.09 -10.12
N ARG A 74 1.59 20.30 -9.70
CA ARG A 74 0.51 19.31 -9.77
C ARG A 74 0.21 18.91 -11.20
N LEU A 75 -0.09 19.87 -12.09
CA LEU A 75 -0.37 19.63 -13.51
C LEU A 75 0.81 18.95 -14.23
N ALA A 76 2.03 19.31 -13.86
CA ALA A 76 3.23 18.65 -14.32
C ALA A 76 3.24 17.16 -13.96
N CYS A 77 2.95 16.84 -12.71
CA CYS A 77 2.92 15.46 -12.23
C CYS A 77 1.79 14.64 -12.85
N GLU A 78 0.69 15.25 -13.31
CA GLU A 78 -0.33 14.54 -14.08
C GLU A 78 0.24 13.92 -15.36
N LEU A 79 1.05 14.68 -16.11
CA LEU A 79 1.70 14.19 -17.31
C LEU A 79 2.77 13.12 -16.99
N VAL A 80 3.49 13.28 -15.87
CA VAL A 80 4.49 12.30 -15.41
C VAL A 80 3.81 10.98 -15.04
N GLY A 81 2.73 11.04 -14.25
CA GLY A 81 1.91 9.88 -13.87
C GLY A 81 1.36 9.17 -15.10
N LEU A 82 0.78 9.92 -16.05
CA LEU A 82 0.30 9.37 -17.32
C LEU A 82 1.41 8.68 -18.11
N THR A 83 2.60 9.31 -18.20
CA THR A 83 3.75 8.73 -18.93
C THR A 83 4.23 7.44 -18.27
N ARG A 84 4.20 7.36 -16.93
CA ARG A 84 4.49 6.14 -16.17
C ARG A 84 3.47 5.05 -16.44
N SER A 85 2.18 5.33 -16.32
CA SER A 85 1.14 4.34 -16.61
C SER A 85 1.22 3.83 -18.06
N ILE A 86 1.56 4.70 -19.02
CA ILE A 86 1.80 4.28 -20.40
C ILE A 86 3.01 3.35 -20.51
N ALA A 87 4.15 3.73 -19.91
CA ALA A 87 5.38 2.92 -19.95
C ALA A 87 5.21 1.57 -19.23
N ASP A 88 4.40 1.55 -18.18
CA ASP A 88 4.11 0.36 -17.38
C ASP A 88 3.00 -0.52 -17.96
N ASP A 89 2.37 -0.09 -19.06
CA ASP A 89 1.24 -0.75 -19.72
C ASP A 89 0.03 -0.94 -18.78
N GLU A 90 -0.17 0.01 -17.88
CA GLU A 90 -1.28 0.02 -16.93
C GLU A 90 -2.61 0.36 -17.64
N PRO A 91 -3.75 -0.15 -17.14
CA PRO A 91 -5.06 0.26 -17.62
C PRO A 91 -5.23 1.78 -17.62
N MET A 92 -5.61 2.35 -18.77
CA MET A 92 -5.80 3.80 -18.86
C MET A 92 -7.05 4.23 -18.06
N PRO A 93 -6.96 5.26 -17.20
CA PRO A 93 -8.10 5.76 -16.43
C PRO A 93 -9.19 6.32 -17.36
N GLY A 94 -10.45 5.94 -17.12
CA GLY A 94 -11.64 6.45 -17.83
C GLY A 94 -11.95 5.82 -19.20
N GLY A 95 -11.25 4.77 -19.63
CA GLY A 95 -11.53 4.03 -20.87
C GLY A 95 -12.66 2.99 -20.74
N PRO A 96 -13.35 2.61 -21.84
CA PRO A 96 -14.34 1.53 -21.81
C PRO A 96 -13.61 0.20 -21.57
N ALA A 97 -13.69 -0.30 -20.34
CA ALA A 97 -12.97 -1.48 -19.84
C ALA A 97 -11.44 -1.37 -19.97
N SER A 98 -10.79 -0.76 -18.96
CA SER A 98 -9.39 -1.01 -18.56
C SER A 98 -8.38 -1.30 -19.67
N SER A 99 -8.48 -0.60 -20.81
CA SER A 99 -7.74 -0.97 -22.01
C SER A 99 -6.30 -0.52 -21.85
N ARG A 100 -5.36 -1.44 -22.05
CA ARG A 100 -3.93 -1.17 -21.89
C ARG A 100 -3.35 -0.41 -23.10
N PRO A 101 -2.31 0.41 -22.93
CA PRO A 101 -1.59 1.04 -24.03
C PRO A 101 -1.20 0.06 -25.16
N SER A 102 -0.76 -1.15 -24.81
CA SER A 102 -0.37 -2.20 -25.75
C SER A 102 -1.54 -2.76 -26.55
N GLU A 103 -2.73 -2.84 -25.94
CA GLU A 103 -3.97 -3.27 -26.59
C GLU A 103 -4.48 -2.21 -27.58
N LEU A 104 -4.33 -0.93 -27.22
CA LEU A 104 -4.73 0.20 -28.05
C LEU A 104 -3.79 0.41 -29.25
N THR A 105 -2.49 0.23 -29.05
CA THR A 105 -1.45 0.52 -30.05
C THR A 105 -0.99 -0.72 -30.82
N GLY A 106 -1.28 -1.91 -30.32
CA GLY A 106 -0.81 -3.18 -30.87
C GLY A 106 0.70 -3.44 -30.66
N MET A 107 1.38 -2.62 -29.85
CA MET A 107 2.80 -2.74 -29.54
C MET A 107 3.04 -2.50 -28.05
N ALA A 108 3.87 -3.33 -27.42
CA ALA A 108 4.29 -3.09 -26.04
C ALA A 108 5.14 -1.80 -25.96
N PRO A 109 5.05 -1.04 -24.85
CA PRO A 109 5.94 0.09 -24.61
C PRO A 109 7.41 -0.36 -24.69
N THR A 110 8.22 0.38 -25.45
CA THR A 110 9.62 0.00 -25.75
C THR A 110 10.66 0.71 -24.88
N GLU A 111 10.25 1.75 -24.17
CA GLU A 111 11.10 2.65 -23.38
C GLU A 111 10.54 2.76 -21.95
N ASP A 112 11.42 3.00 -20.98
CA ASP A 112 10.99 3.38 -19.63
C ASP A 112 10.37 4.80 -19.62
N ALA A 113 9.61 5.11 -18.58
CA ALA A 113 8.88 6.37 -18.47
C ALA A 113 9.79 7.61 -18.54
N GLU A 114 11.00 7.51 -17.98
CA GLU A 114 11.98 8.60 -17.95
C GLU A 114 12.50 8.91 -19.37
N ALA A 115 12.87 7.88 -20.13
CA ALA A 115 13.31 8.01 -21.51
C ALA A 115 12.19 8.56 -22.41
N MET A 116 10.96 8.06 -22.25
CA MET A 116 9.80 8.56 -22.98
C MET A 116 9.54 10.04 -22.70
N LEU A 117 9.53 10.44 -21.43
CA LEU A 117 9.34 11.84 -21.04
C LEU A 117 10.46 12.73 -21.55
N THR A 118 11.71 12.29 -21.41
CA THR A 118 12.90 13.03 -21.89
C THR A 118 12.82 13.31 -23.38
N SER A 119 12.48 12.29 -24.17
CA SER A 119 12.30 12.40 -25.62
C SER A 119 11.18 13.38 -25.98
N ALA A 120 10.05 13.31 -25.26
CA ALA A 120 8.93 14.21 -25.46
C ALA A 120 9.28 15.68 -25.16
N VAL A 121 9.97 15.94 -24.05
CA VAL A 121 10.36 17.29 -23.64
C VAL A 121 11.44 17.87 -24.56
N LEU A 122 12.41 17.07 -25.02
CA LEU A 122 13.40 17.49 -26.00
C LEU A 122 12.75 17.88 -27.33
N ALA A 123 11.84 17.05 -27.83
CA ALA A 123 11.11 17.33 -29.06
C ALA A 123 10.21 18.56 -28.93
N LEU A 124 9.58 18.78 -27.76
CA LEU A 124 8.85 20.01 -27.48
C LEU A 124 9.79 21.23 -27.55
N ALA A 125 10.93 21.19 -26.85
CA ALA A 125 11.90 22.29 -26.87
C ALA A 125 12.41 22.61 -28.29
N GLU A 126 12.62 21.60 -29.13
CA GLU A 126 13.02 21.75 -30.53
C GLU A 126 11.91 22.38 -31.38
N SER A 127 10.66 21.95 -31.19
CA SER A 127 9.51 22.54 -31.89
C SER A 127 9.35 24.03 -31.61
N GLN A 128 9.75 24.48 -30.41
CA GLN A 128 9.62 25.87 -29.97
C GLN A 128 10.83 26.76 -30.35
N GLN A 129 11.89 26.23 -30.96
CA GLN A 129 13.14 26.97 -31.20
C GLN A 129 12.96 28.23 -32.06
N PHE A 130 12.14 28.13 -33.11
CA PHE A 130 12.00 29.19 -34.14
C PHE A 130 10.84 30.14 -33.88
N ARG A 131 9.72 29.63 -33.35
CA ARG A 131 8.51 30.40 -33.01
C ARG A 131 7.98 29.93 -31.65
N PRO A 132 8.63 30.35 -30.56
CA PRO A 132 8.23 29.93 -29.22
C PRO A 132 6.86 30.49 -28.86
N GLU A 133 5.98 29.61 -28.38
CA GLU A 133 4.73 29.98 -27.72
C GLU A 133 4.86 29.78 -26.22
N ALA A 134 4.52 30.80 -25.42
CA ALA A 134 4.66 30.77 -23.95
C ALA A 134 4.04 29.51 -23.33
N ARG A 135 2.80 29.18 -23.70
CA ARG A 135 2.07 28.00 -23.20
C ARG A 135 2.83 26.67 -23.31
N TYR A 136 3.62 26.47 -24.36
CA TYR A 136 4.38 25.24 -24.56
C TYR A 136 5.76 25.32 -23.91
N VAL A 137 6.40 26.49 -23.94
CA VAL A 137 7.69 26.69 -23.28
C VAL A 137 7.55 26.57 -21.76
N ASP A 138 6.47 27.11 -21.21
CA ASP A 138 6.14 27.05 -19.78
C ASP A 138 5.89 25.58 -19.32
N CYS A 139 5.59 24.65 -20.22
CA CYS A 139 5.50 23.21 -19.88
C CYS A 139 6.87 22.56 -19.63
N ILE A 140 7.96 23.10 -20.17
CA ILE A 140 9.28 22.43 -20.19
C ILE A 140 9.92 22.43 -18.82
N ARG A 141 9.94 23.60 -18.15
CA ARG A 141 10.65 23.78 -16.88
C ARG A 141 10.14 22.87 -15.75
N PRO A 142 8.81 22.73 -15.54
CA PRO A 142 8.28 21.81 -14.53
C PRO A 142 8.63 20.34 -14.79
N MET A 143 8.90 19.94 -16.04
CA MET A 143 9.25 18.56 -16.39
C MET A 143 10.72 18.19 -16.13
N LEU A 144 11.59 19.17 -15.90
CA LEU A 144 13.03 18.95 -15.82
C LEU A 144 13.44 17.89 -14.78
N PRO A 145 12.90 17.85 -13.54
CA PRO A 145 13.34 16.87 -12.55
C PRO A 145 13.07 15.41 -12.94
N PHE A 146 12.08 15.19 -13.79
CA PHE A 146 11.62 13.86 -14.22
C PHE A 146 12.27 13.41 -15.54
N CYS A 147 13.06 14.28 -16.17
CA CYS A 147 13.85 13.93 -17.35
C CYS A 147 15.17 13.27 -16.92
N ALA A 148 15.75 12.49 -17.83
CA ALA A 148 16.98 11.77 -17.58
C ALA A 148 18.12 12.71 -17.14
N PRO A 149 18.90 12.37 -16.10
CA PRO A 149 19.93 13.25 -15.54
C PRO A 149 20.91 13.81 -16.59
N GLY A 150 21.25 12.99 -17.60
CA GLY A 150 22.11 13.40 -18.72
C GLY A 150 21.53 14.48 -19.64
N ALA A 151 20.21 14.63 -19.69
CA ALA A 151 19.51 15.60 -20.54
C ALA A 151 19.14 16.90 -19.80
N GLN A 152 19.03 16.88 -18.47
CA GLN A 152 18.53 18.00 -17.67
C GLN A 152 19.31 19.31 -17.90
N SER A 153 20.65 19.24 -17.94
CA SER A 153 21.50 20.44 -18.15
C SER A 153 21.29 21.07 -19.53
N ASP A 154 21.09 20.26 -20.57
CA ASP A 154 20.83 20.77 -21.92
C ASP A 154 19.42 21.38 -22.00
N LEU A 155 18.42 20.68 -21.47
CA LEU A 155 17.04 21.16 -21.42
C LEU A 155 16.92 22.47 -20.64
N LEU A 156 17.59 22.60 -19.49
CA LEU A 156 17.64 23.84 -18.71
C LEU A 156 18.23 25.00 -19.53
N ARG A 157 19.31 24.75 -20.27
CA ARG A 157 19.90 25.74 -21.16
C ARG A 157 18.94 26.14 -22.28
N ARG A 158 18.23 25.17 -22.88
CA ARG A 158 17.24 25.43 -23.95
C ARG A 158 16.06 26.25 -23.44
N VAL A 159 15.46 25.88 -22.30
CA VAL A 159 14.32 26.60 -21.74
C VAL A 159 14.69 28.04 -21.35
N ASN A 160 15.85 28.27 -20.74
CA ASN A 160 16.33 29.63 -20.44
C ASN A 160 16.45 30.51 -21.70
N LEU A 161 16.90 29.94 -22.82
CA LEU A 161 16.99 30.66 -24.10
C LEU A 161 15.60 30.98 -24.66
N LEU A 162 14.65 30.05 -24.55
CA LEU A 162 13.27 30.24 -25.01
C LEU A 162 12.55 31.30 -24.16
N GLU A 163 12.67 31.22 -22.83
CA GLU A 163 12.14 32.20 -21.88
C GLU A 163 12.75 33.59 -22.09
N SER A 164 14.03 33.71 -22.45
CA SER A 164 14.61 35.02 -22.77
C SER A 164 13.95 35.72 -23.98
N LYS A 165 13.28 34.95 -24.86
CA LYS A 165 12.59 35.48 -26.04
C LYS A 165 11.14 35.88 -25.75
N ILE A 166 10.48 35.18 -24.82
CA ILE A 166 9.03 35.32 -24.57
C ILE A 166 8.69 35.82 -23.16
N GLY A 167 9.69 35.96 -22.29
CA GLY A 167 9.56 36.25 -20.85
C GLY A 167 9.39 34.97 -20.04
N ALA A 168 10.05 34.85 -18.90
CA ALA A 168 9.80 33.76 -17.96
C ALA A 168 8.46 33.99 -17.21
N PRO A 169 7.74 32.93 -16.79
CA PRO A 169 6.60 33.06 -15.89
C PRO A 169 7.04 33.43 -14.46
N GLN A 170 6.16 34.01 -13.65
CA GLN A 170 6.52 34.45 -12.29
C GLN A 170 6.95 33.30 -11.36
N TRP A 171 6.38 32.11 -11.55
CA TRP A 171 6.72 30.92 -10.78
C TRP A 171 8.01 30.22 -11.26
N ALA A 172 8.67 30.68 -12.33
CA ALA A 172 9.79 29.96 -12.94
C ALA A 172 10.95 29.64 -11.96
N ASP A 173 11.26 30.58 -11.06
CA ASP A 173 12.29 30.38 -10.04
C ASP A 173 11.74 29.70 -8.77
N ALA A 174 10.41 29.60 -8.65
CA ALA A 174 9.72 29.02 -7.49
C ALA A 174 9.46 27.52 -7.66
N VAL A 175 9.15 27.05 -8.86
CA VAL A 175 8.81 25.65 -9.14
C VAL A 175 9.89 24.70 -8.64
N TRP A 176 9.48 23.67 -7.90
CA TRP A 176 10.34 22.67 -7.27
C TRP A 176 11.32 23.20 -6.21
N ASN A 177 11.22 24.46 -5.82
CA ASN A 177 12.07 25.10 -4.83
C ASN A 177 11.31 25.43 -3.53
N ALA A 178 10.25 24.69 -3.23
CA ALA A 178 9.51 24.79 -1.98
C ALA A 178 10.40 24.39 -0.79
N THR A 179 10.23 25.07 0.33
CA THR A 179 10.86 24.71 1.62
C THR A 179 9.78 24.41 2.64
N SER A 180 10.00 23.38 3.45
CA SER A 180 9.11 23.06 4.55
C SER A 180 9.21 24.10 5.66
N VAL A 181 8.05 24.59 6.11
CA VAL A 181 7.93 25.64 7.14
C VAL A 181 7.06 25.20 8.33
N GLY A 182 6.37 24.08 8.20
CA GLY A 182 5.52 23.50 9.24
C GLY A 182 5.13 22.06 8.93
N GLY A 183 4.61 21.36 9.92
CA GLY A 183 4.02 20.03 9.78
C GLY A 183 2.74 19.94 10.58
N TRP A 184 1.86 19.02 10.19
CA TRP A 184 0.54 18.82 10.78
C TRP A 184 0.23 17.33 10.90
N ARG A 185 -0.42 16.94 11.99
CA ARG A 185 -1.02 15.61 12.15
C ARG A 185 -2.48 15.76 12.49
N GLY A 186 -3.36 15.23 11.65
CA GLY A 186 -4.78 15.08 11.89
C GLY A 186 -5.11 13.61 12.17
N TRP A 187 -5.98 13.33 13.14
CA TRP A 187 -6.48 11.98 13.43
C TRP A 187 -7.82 12.08 14.16
N ASP A 188 -8.48 10.95 14.40
CA ASP A 188 -9.66 10.89 15.25
C ASP A 188 -9.51 9.92 16.42
N ASP A 189 -10.49 9.89 17.33
CA ASP A 189 -10.43 9.05 18.53
C ASP A 189 -10.23 7.55 18.23
N LEU A 190 -10.61 7.09 17.03
CA LEU A 190 -10.43 5.69 16.64
C LEU A 190 -8.98 5.41 16.27
N GLY A 191 -8.30 6.35 15.60
CA GLY A 191 -6.89 6.21 15.25
C GLY A 191 -6.64 5.27 14.07
N ASP A 192 -7.68 5.06 13.26
CA ASP A 192 -7.68 4.20 12.07
C ASP A 192 -6.95 4.84 10.88
N LEU A 193 -6.97 6.17 10.83
CA LEU A 193 -6.39 6.98 9.77
C LEU A 193 -5.66 8.19 10.37
N ASP A 194 -4.42 8.39 9.94
CA ASP A 194 -3.61 9.58 10.22
C ASP A 194 -3.55 10.45 8.96
N THR A 195 -3.93 11.72 9.04
CA THR A 195 -3.67 12.70 7.98
C THR A 195 -2.40 13.48 8.31
N ILE A 196 -1.31 13.21 7.58
CA ILE A 196 -0.02 13.90 7.79
C ILE A 196 0.13 15.02 6.77
N GLY A 197 0.34 16.24 7.23
CA GLY A 197 0.53 17.44 6.42
C GLY A 197 1.95 17.98 6.48
N LEU A 198 2.53 18.34 5.33
CA LEU A 198 3.77 19.10 5.23
C LEU A 198 3.48 20.47 4.64
N GLU A 199 3.66 21.53 5.45
CA GLU A 199 3.44 22.91 5.01
C GLU A 199 4.67 23.45 4.28
N LEU A 200 4.43 24.01 3.10
CA LEU A 200 5.43 24.38 2.11
C LEU A 200 5.33 25.87 1.80
N SER A 201 6.50 26.50 1.67
CA SER A 201 6.65 27.89 1.26
C SER A 201 7.54 28.00 0.03
N TRP A 202 7.05 28.71 -0.99
CA TRP A 202 7.74 28.92 -2.25
C TRP A 202 8.44 30.30 -2.30
N PRO A 203 9.60 30.42 -2.95
CA PRO A 203 10.24 31.71 -3.20
C PRO A 203 9.31 32.67 -3.95
N GLY A 204 9.23 33.93 -3.51
CA GLY A 204 8.42 34.97 -4.20
C GLY A 204 7.15 35.40 -3.49
N ASN A 205 7.01 35.13 -2.18
CA ASN A 205 5.84 35.48 -1.35
C ASN A 205 4.52 34.86 -1.83
N TRP A 206 4.58 33.63 -2.33
CA TRP A 206 3.39 32.83 -2.58
C TRP A 206 2.73 32.41 -1.27
N GLU A 207 1.43 32.17 -1.30
CA GLU A 207 0.70 31.65 -0.15
C GLU A 207 1.21 30.24 0.20
N ASN A 208 1.36 29.93 1.48
CA ASN A 208 1.79 28.58 1.86
C ASN A 208 0.68 27.57 1.52
N GLN A 209 1.10 26.41 1.02
CA GLN A 209 0.21 25.26 0.80
C GLN A 209 0.69 24.10 1.67
N VAL A 210 -0.19 23.15 1.93
CA VAL A 210 0.11 21.94 2.69
C VAL A 210 -0.13 20.73 1.80
N LEU A 211 0.88 19.86 1.68
CA LEU A 211 0.72 18.52 1.12
C LEU A 211 0.25 17.60 2.23
N PHE A 212 -1.03 17.21 2.19
CA PHE A 212 -1.61 16.21 3.09
C PHE A 212 -1.58 14.83 2.44
N ALA A 213 -1.19 13.83 3.23
CA ALA A 213 -1.33 12.41 2.91
C ALA A 213 -2.26 11.78 3.95
N SER A 214 -3.33 11.13 3.50
CA SER A 214 -4.18 10.28 4.35
C SER A 214 -3.55 8.90 4.44
N ILE A 215 -3.18 8.47 5.64
CA ILE A 215 -2.43 7.24 5.91
C ILE A 215 -3.33 6.29 6.72
N VAL A 216 -3.69 5.16 6.12
CA VAL A 216 -4.44 4.10 6.81
C VAL A 216 -3.47 3.27 7.63
N VAL A 217 -3.86 2.89 8.85
CA VAL A 217 -2.96 2.24 9.81
C VAL A 217 -3.18 0.72 9.91
N GLN A 218 -4.34 0.21 9.50
CA GLN A 218 -4.84 -1.17 9.78
C GLN A 218 -4.09 -2.33 9.10
N ASP A 219 -3.30 -2.08 8.06
CA ASP A 219 -2.48 -3.12 7.40
C ASP A 219 -1.00 -2.69 7.33
N GLY A 220 -0.61 -1.84 8.28
CA GLY A 220 0.60 -1.02 8.21
C GLY A 220 0.32 0.34 7.54
N PRO A 221 1.16 1.36 7.80
CA PRO A 221 0.91 2.71 7.32
C PRO A 221 1.08 2.79 5.80
N PHE A 222 -0.01 2.84 5.06
CA PHE A 222 0.00 3.11 3.61
C PHE A 222 -0.80 4.37 3.29
N VAL A 223 -0.40 5.09 2.25
CA VAL A 223 -1.09 6.29 1.78
C VAL A 223 -2.32 5.87 0.99
N GLN A 224 -3.48 6.32 1.41
CA GLN A 224 -4.73 6.15 0.67
C GLN A 224 -4.91 7.25 -0.38
N GLU A 225 -4.66 8.51 -0.02
CA GLU A 225 -4.88 9.66 -0.90
C GLU A 225 -3.95 10.83 -0.53
N PHE A 226 -3.84 11.79 -1.45
CA PHE A 226 -3.14 13.05 -1.23
C PHE A 226 -4.06 14.24 -1.53
N VAL A 227 -3.87 15.31 -0.78
CA VAL A 227 -4.54 16.60 -1.02
C VAL A 227 -3.52 17.72 -0.88
N VAL A 228 -3.56 18.68 -1.80
CA VAL A 228 -2.80 19.94 -1.67
C VAL A 228 -3.79 21.07 -1.44
N THR A 229 -3.69 21.74 -0.29
CA THR A 229 -4.60 22.84 0.09
C THR A 229 -3.96 23.70 1.18
N THR A 230 -4.57 24.83 1.53
CA THR A 230 -4.13 25.64 2.67
C THR A 230 -4.57 25.01 4.00
N ILE A 231 -3.82 25.26 5.08
CA ILE A 231 -4.22 24.81 6.42
C ILE A 231 -5.60 25.37 6.85
N ASP A 232 -5.93 26.58 6.39
CA ASP A 232 -7.21 27.23 6.67
C ASP A 232 -8.38 26.55 5.94
N GLU A 233 -8.17 26.09 4.71
CA GLU A 233 -9.17 25.30 3.98
C GLU A 233 -9.33 23.91 4.57
N TYR A 234 -8.23 23.23 4.91
CA TYR A 234 -8.28 21.95 5.60
C TYR A 234 -9.07 22.05 6.90
N ARG A 235 -8.82 23.05 7.74
CA ARG A 235 -9.54 23.29 9.01
C ARG A 235 -11.03 23.57 8.86
N ARG A 236 -11.50 24.02 7.69
CA ARG A 236 -12.94 24.22 7.44
C ARG A 236 -13.68 22.89 7.26
N VAL A 237 -12.99 21.88 6.73
CA VAL A 237 -13.53 20.55 6.50
C VAL A 237 -13.25 19.64 7.71
N PHE A 238 -12.03 19.71 8.21
CA PHE A 238 -11.53 19.00 9.39
C PHE A 238 -11.46 19.97 10.58
N THR A 239 -12.61 20.19 11.24
CA THR A 239 -12.68 21.09 12.41
C THR A 239 -12.25 20.33 13.68
N PRO A 240 -11.10 20.67 14.29
CA PRO A 240 -10.61 19.96 15.48
C PRO A 240 -11.54 20.17 16.68
N GLY A 241 -11.64 19.16 17.55
CA GLY A 241 -12.51 19.16 18.72
C GLY A 241 -14.00 19.00 18.38
N THR A 242 -14.32 18.57 17.16
CA THR A 242 -15.70 18.29 16.75
C THR A 242 -15.81 16.90 16.12
N PRO A 243 -16.96 16.22 16.25
CA PRO A 243 -17.16 14.94 15.59
C PRO A 243 -17.17 15.02 14.07
N TRP A 244 -17.11 13.86 13.42
CA TRP A 244 -17.31 13.77 11.97
C TRP A 244 -18.77 14.12 11.60
N PRO A 245 -19.01 14.82 10.48
CA PRO A 245 -20.35 14.99 9.95
C PRO A 245 -20.89 13.64 9.45
N VAL A 246 -22.04 13.21 9.96
CA VAL A 246 -22.65 11.94 9.54
C VAL A 246 -23.42 12.12 8.23
N GLY A 247 -22.98 11.41 7.20
CA GLY A 247 -23.69 11.24 5.93
C GLY A 247 -24.79 10.17 6.03
N PRO A 248 -25.66 10.06 5.01
CA PRO A 248 -26.72 9.04 4.99
C PRO A 248 -26.21 7.59 4.93
N ASP A 249 -24.98 7.39 4.45
CA ASP A 249 -24.34 6.09 4.25
C ASP A 249 -23.14 5.88 5.20
N GLU A 250 -22.97 6.75 6.20
CA GLU A 250 -21.85 6.73 7.14
C GLU A 250 -22.26 6.06 8.46
N PRO A 251 -21.35 5.31 9.12
CA PRO A 251 -21.61 4.71 10.43
C PRO A 251 -22.10 5.76 11.45
N PRO A 252 -23.22 5.50 12.16
CA PRO A 252 -23.76 6.44 13.14
C PRO A 252 -22.77 6.82 14.24
N CYS A 253 -21.87 5.91 14.61
CA CYS A 253 -20.84 6.12 15.64
C CYS A 253 -19.89 7.29 15.33
N ARG A 254 -19.71 7.65 14.04
CA ARG A 254 -18.90 8.82 13.62
C ARG A 254 -19.41 10.14 14.22
N ALA A 255 -20.67 10.21 14.63
CA ALA A 255 -21.24 11.36 15.33
C ALA A 255 -20.59 11.66 16.69
N ASP A 256 -19.93 10.66 17.30
CA ASP A 256 -19.36 10.75 18.64
C ASP A 256 -17.82 10.70 18.63
N VAL A 257 -17.20 10.40 17.49
CA VAL A 257 -15.74 10.29 17.31
C VAL A 257 -15.13 11.67 17.08
N ILE A 258 -14.30 12.15 18.01
CA ILE A 258 -13.71 13.49 17.97
C ILE A 258 -12.47 13.52 17.08
N ARG A 259 -12.37 14.58 16.29
CA ARG A 259 -11.23 14.88 15.42
C ARG A 259 -10.19 15.74 16.13
N HIS A 260 -8.92 15.44 15.91
CA HIS A 260 -7.76 16.10 16.51
C HIS A 260 -6.82 16.60 15.43
N LEU A 261 -6.22 17.76 15.64
CA LEU A 261 -5.21 18.33 14.74
C LEU A 261 -4.13 19.00 15.58
N GLU A 262 -2.89 18.57 15.42
CA GLU A 262 -1.75 19.13 16.12
C GLU A 262 -0.60 19.49 15.18
N PRO A 263 0.27 20.44 15.57
CA PRO A 263 1.52 20.68 14.85
C PRO A 263 2.48 19.49 14.97
N LEU A 264 3.18 19.19 13.88
CA LEU A 264 4.22 18.17 13.80
C LEU A 264 5.52 18.81 13.29
N GLU A 265 6.67 18.27 13.70
CA GLU A 265 7.95 18.73 13.15
C GLU A 265 8.03 18.44 11.64
N PRO A 266 8.48 19.37 10.78
CA PRO A 266 8.43 19.19 9.33
C PRO A 266 9.21 17.97 8.83
N ALA A 267 10.37 17.69 9.44
CA ALA A 267 11.18 16.54 9.07
C ALA A 267 10.52 15.20 9.46
N GLU A 268 9.76 15.19 10.55
CA GLU A 268 8.98 14.03 10.95
C GLU A 268 7.78 13.84 10.01
N ALA A 269 7.07 14.91 9.65
CA ALA A 269 5.98 14.86 8.67
C ALA A 269 6.48 14.31 7.32
N ALA A 270 7.58 14.84 6.80
CA ALA A 270 8.19 14.39 5.56
C ALA A 270 8.60 12.91 5.60
N GLY A 271 9.16 12.46 6.74
CA GLY A 271 9.56 11.07 6.93
C GLY A 271 8.39 10.10 7.03
N ARG A 272 7.32 10.45 7.76
CA ARG A 272 6.08 9.65 7.85
C ARG A 272 5.41 9.50 6.48
N ILE A 273 5.28 10.59 5.73
CA ILE A 273 4.71 10.54 4.37
C ILE A 273 5.59 9.67 3.46
N SER A 274 6.91 9.86 3.48
CA SER A 274 7.83 9.07 2.64
C SER A 274 7.74 7.58 2.95
N HIS A 275 7.72 7.22 4.24
CA HIS A 275 7.62 5.84 4.69
C HIS A 275 6.30 5.20 4.26
N ALA A 276 5.18 5.93 4.37
CA ALA A 276 3.90 5.42 3.94
C ALA A 276 3.82 5.23 2.42
N ILE A 277 4.41 6.12 1.61
CA ILE A 277 4.50 5.91 0.15
C ILE A 277 5.31 4.65 -0.15
N ASP A 278 6.46 4.48 0.52
CA ASP A 278 7.29 3.28 0.34
C ASP A 278 6.48 2.00 0.61
N LEU A 279 5.71 1.95 1.71
CA LEU A 279 4.88 0.79 2.03
C LEU A 279 3.73 0.58 1.04
N THR A 280 3.09 1.66 0.59
CA THR A 280 2.01 1.61 -0.41
C THR A 280 2.49 0.96 -1.70
N GLU A 281 3.67 1.37 -2.19
CA GLU A 281 4.29 0.82 -3.40
C GLU A 281 4.70 -0.67 -3.26
N MET A 282 4.72 -1.21 -2.03
CA MET A 282 4.99 -2.63 -1.77
C MET A 282 3.73 -3.50 -1.79
N MET A 283 2.53 -2.94 -1.84
CA MET A 283 1.26 -3.71 -1.83
C MET A 283 0.86 -4.13 -3.26
N ILE A 284 0.11 -5.25 -3.41
CA ILE A 284 -0.42 -5.69 -4.73
C ILE A 284 -1.48 -4.72 -5.21
N ASP A 285 -2.47 -4.51 -4.35
CA ASP A 285 -3.70 -3.77 -4.61
C ASP A 285 -3.91 -2.85 -3.41
N ALA A 286 -2.96 -1.91 -3.20
CA ALA A 286 -3.15 -0.88 -2.19
C ALA A 286 -4.50 -0.20 -2.47
N PRO A 287 -5.40 -0.07 -1.48
CA PRO A 287 -6.70 0.57 -1.67
C PRO A 287 -6.53 2.10 -1.71
N VAL A 288 -5.80 2.56 -2.74
CA VAL A 288 -5.50 3.95 -3.01
C VAL A 288 -6.61 4.61 -3.81
N SER A 289 -6.70 5.93 -3.72
CA SER A 289 -7.56 6.71 -4.59
C SER A 289 -7.17 6.55 -6.07
N ASP A 290 -8.16 6.65 -6.95
CA ASP A 290 -7.98 6.55 -8.41
C ASP A 290 -6.95 7.55 -8.95
N ASP A 291 -6.72 8.67 -8.26
CA ASP A 291 -5.80 9.75 -8.65
C ASP A 291 -4.43 9.68 -7.96
N SER A 292 -4.16 8.65 -7.15
CA SER A 292 -2.88 8.44 -6.48
C SER A 292 -1.68 8.45 -7.45
N TYR A 293 -1.83 7.92 -8.66
CA TYR A 293 -0.81 7.95 -9.71
C TYR A 293 -0.37 9.37 -10.13
N LEU A 294 -1.22 10.39 -9.92
CA LEU A 294 -0.92 11.80 -10.18
C LEU A 294 -0.12 12.42 -9.02
N PHE A 295 -0.50 12.09 -7.79
CA PHE A 295 0.02 12.74 -6.59
C PHE A 295 1.27 12.09 -6.03
N VAL A 296 1.50 10.79 -6.25
CA VAL A 296 2.73 10.12 -5.81
C VAL A 296 3.99 10.75 -6.44
N PRO A 297 4.07 11.01 -7.76
CA PRO A 297 5.19 11.73 -8.35
C PRO A 297 5.39 13.13 -7.73
N LEU A 298 4.30 13.85 -7.47
CA LEU A 298 4.32 15.18 -6.84
C LEU A 298 4.90 15.11 -5.43
N ALA A 299 4.35 14.22 -4.59
CA ALA A 299 4.79 14.02 -3.22
C ALA A 299 6.26 13.62 -3.16
N ARG A 300 6.69 12.63 -3.97
CA ARG A 300 8.09 12.21 -4.05
C ARG A 300 9.02 13.36 -4.44
N GLN A 301 8.63 14.15 -5.44
CA GLN A 301 9.44 15.27 -5.91
C GLN A 301 9.58 16.35 -4.83
N ILE A 302 8.48 16.71 -4.16
CA ILE A 302 8.50 17.66 -3.04
C ILE A 302 9.39 17.14 -1.91
N LEU A 303 9.17 15.90 -1.47
CA LEU A 303 9.86 15.28 -0.33
C LEU A 303 11.36 15.12 -0.57
N SER A 304 11.79 14.89 -1.82
CA SER A 304 13.20 14.76 -2.17
C SER A 304 14.06 15.98 -1.81
N GLY A 305 13.44 17.16 -1.76
CA GLY A 305 14.08 18.43 -1.39
C GLY A 305 14.02 18.76 0.10
N GLN A 306 13.38 17.92 0.92
CA GLN A 306 13.12 18.21 2.33
C GLN A 306 13.98 17.36 3.27
N PRO A 307 14.39 17.88 4.43
CA PRO A 307 14.89 17.05 5.51
C PRO A 307 13.81 16.05 5.94
N SER A 308 14.18 14.80 6.18
CA SER A 308 13.26 13.77 6.66
C SER A 308 13.88 12.96 7.81
N VAL A 309 13.03 12.51 8.73
CA VAL A 309 13.37 11.62 9.84
C VAL A 309 12.50 10.38 9.72
N ALA A 310 13.11 9.20 9.61
CA ALA A 310 12.36 7.95 9.55
C ALA A 310 11.46 7.82 10.81
N PRO A 311 10.19 7.40 10.66
CA PRO A 311 9.35 7.15 11.81
C PRO A 311 9.97 6.06 12.70
N PRO A 312 9.79 6.14 14.03
CA PRO A 312 10.27 5.09 14.93
C PRO A 312 9.52 3.78 14.64
N ASP A 313 10.22 2.66 14.80
CA ASP A 313 9.56 1.35 14.77
C ASP A 313 8.56 1.24 15.94
N PRO A 314 7.41 0.57 15.75
CA PRO A 314 6.50 0.24 16.84
C PRO A 314 7.24 -0.55 17.93
N ILE A 315 6.94 -0.24 19.19
CA ILE A 315 7.50 -0.98 20.33
C ILE A 315 6.52 -2.11 20.64
N GLU A 316 6.92 -3.35 20.37
CA GLU A 316 6.20 -4.57 20.76
C GLU A 316 6.01 -4.61 22.29
N ALA A 317 4.86 -5.07 22.77
CA ALA A 317 4.62 -5.22 24.20
C ALA A 317 5.49 -6.37 24.74
N SER A 318 6.12 -6.14 25.89
CA SER A 318 6.85 -7.21 26.58
C SER A 318 5.90 -8.30 27.09
N HIS A 319 6.43 -9.51 27.27
CA HIS A 319 5.66 -10.64 27.81
C HIS A 319 4.94 -10.28 29.12
N ASP A 320 5.62 -9.61 30.05
CA ASP A 320 5.03 -9.17 31.33
C ASP A 320 3.86 -8.19 31.12
N GLN A 321 3.92 -7.32 30.10
CA GLN A 321 2.83 -6.40 29.77
C GLN A 321 1.62 -7.12 29.18
N ARG A 322 1.87 -8.13 28.33
CA ARG A 322 0.82 -8.97 27.73
C ARG A 322 0.12 -9.80 28.80
N GLU A 323 0.88 -10.48 29.65
CA GLU A 323 0.35 -11.27 30.77
C GLU A 323 -0.48 -10.38 31.72
N GLN A 324 0.03 -9.19 32.07
CA GLN A 324 -0.69 -8.26 32.91
C GLN A 324 -2.00 -7.77 32.27
N LEU A 325 -2.00 -7.49 30.96
CA LEU A 325 -3.21 -7.08 30.23
C LEU A 325 -4.28 -8.18 30.24
N ILE A 326 -3.88 -9.42 29.95
CA ILE A 326 -4.78 -10.58 29.97
C ILE A 326 -5.34 -10.78 31.38
N LEU A 327 -4.51 -10.69 32.41
CA LEU A 327 -4.95 -10.77 33.80
C LEU A 327 -5.95 -9.66 34.15
N GLU A 328 -5.71 -8.42 33.71
CA GLU A 328 -6.64 -7.31 33.93
C GLU A 328 -7.97 -7.50 33.20
N PHE A 329 -7.95 -8.02 31.98
CA PHE A 329 -9.13 -8.38 31.21
C PHE A 329 -9.97 -9.46 31.92
N LEU A 330 -9.35 -10.59 32.30
CA LEU A 330 -10.04 -11.70 32.96
C LEU A 330 -10.64 -11.31 34.32
N ASN A 331 -10.03 -10.34 35.00
CA ASN A 331 -10.51 -9.80 36.28
C ASN A 331 -11.47 -8.60 36.12
N ALA A 332 -11.78 -8.17 34.90
CA ALA A 332 -12.68 -7.06 34.68
C ALA A 332 -14.12 -7.42 35.06
N ASP A 333 -14.87 -6.43 35.57
CA ASP A 333 -16.23 -6.60 36.05
C ASP A 333 -17.13 -7.26 34.99
N GLY A 334 -17.71 -8.42 35.32
CA GLY A 334 -18.65 -9.15 34.47
C GLY A 334 -18.01 -10.19 33.54
N VAL A 335 -16.72 -10.07 33.20
CA VAL A 335 -16.05 -10.95 32.23
C VAL A 335 -16.05 -12.41 32.70
N ALA A 336 -15.66 -12.67 33.94
CA ALA A 336 -15.64 -14.03 34.48
C ALA A 336 -17.02 -14.70 34.50
N ALA A 337 -18.08 -13.92 34.72
CA ALA A 337 -19.45 -14.41 34.71
C ALA A 337 -19.97 -14.66 33.29
N THR A 338 -19.69 -13.76 32.33
CA THR A 338 -20.06 -13.94 30.91
C THR A 338 -19.36 -15.16 30.30
N LEU A 339 -18.08 -15.33 30.60
CA LEU A 339 -17.24 -16.40 30.05
C LEU A 339 -17.32 -17.73 30.83
N GLY A 340 -18.11 -17.79 31.91
CA GLY A 340 -18.28 -19.01 32.72
C GLY A 340 -17.03 -19.44 33.51
N LEU A 341 -16.11 -18.50 33.79
CA LEU A 341 -14.83 -18.77 34.45
C LEU A 341 -14.93 -18.98 35.97
N GLU A 342 -16.08 -18.70 36.58
CA GLU A 342 -16.27 -18.82 38.03
C GLU A 342 -16.15 -20.26 38.55
N ASP A 343 -16.39 -21.26 37.68
CA ASP A 343 -16.50 -22.68 38.03
C ASP A 343 -15.29 -23.55 37.61
N ASP A 344 -14.36 -23.05 36.77
CA ASP A 344 -13.19 -23.81 36.27
C ASP A 344 -11.93 -22.93 36.08
N PRO A 345 -10.92 -23.04 36.97
CA PRO A 345 -9.65 -22.33 36.83
C PRO A 345 -8.82 -22.72 35.58
N GLY A 346 -9.05 -23.90 34.99
CA GLY A 346 -8.38 -24.34 33.77
C GLY A 346 -8.82 -23.53 32.54
N SER A 347 -10.08 -23.09 32.52
CA SER A 347 -10.64 -22.28 31.44
C SER A 347 -10.02 -20.87 31.39
N SER A 348 -9.58 -20.31 32.51
CA SER A 348 -8.92 -18.99 32.53
C SER A 348 -7.58 -19.00 31.79
N GLN A 349 -6.82 -20.10 31.88
CA GLN A 349 -5.57 -20.24 31.15
C GLN A 349 -5.82 -20.35 29.64
N GLN A 350 -6.79 -21.18 29.22
CA GLN A 350 -7.15 -21.35 27.82
C GLN A 350 -7.64 -20.03 27.19
N ILE A 351 -8.48 -19.27 27.88
CA ILE A 351 -8.95 -17.96 27.40
C ILE A 351 -7.78 -16.97 27.33
N GLY A 352 -6.87 -16.99 28.32
CA GLY A 352 -5.67 -16.16 28.28
C GLY A 352 -4.78 -16.45 27.08
N GLU A 353 -4.52 -17.72 26.80
CA GLU A 353 -3.78 -18.15 25.60
C GLU A 353 -4.50 -17.72 24.30
N PHE A 354 -5.83 -17.77 24.28
CA PHE A 354 -6.63 -17.30 23.14
C PHE A 354 -6.53 -15.77 22.94
N CYS A 355 -6.50 -14.99 24.03
CA CYS A 355 -6.35 -13.52 23.96
C CYS A 355 -4.98 -13.07 23.38
N GLU A 356 -3.95 -13.90 23.41
CA GLU A 356 -2.67 -13.58 22.75
C GLU A 356 -2.85 -13.38 21.24
N LEU A 357 -3.80 -14.07 20.60
CA LEU A 357 -4.13 -13.86 19.18
C LEU A 357 -4.61 -12.44 18.90
N PHE A 358 -5.39 -11.87 19.82
CA PHE A 358 -5.91 -10.50 19.71
C PHE A 358 -4.77 -9.49 19.83
N ILE A 359 -3.87 -9.71 20.78
CA ILE A 359 -2.70 -8.86 21.01
C ILE A 359 -1.77 -8.92 19.79
N ASP A 360 -1.45 -10.12 19.32
CA ASP A 360 -0.58 -10.34 18.14
C ASP A 360 -1.14 -9.64 16.89
N TYR A 361 -2.45 -9.76 16.67
CA TYR A 361 -3.10 -9.09 15.56
C TYR A 361 -3.01 -7.55 15.71
N SER A 362 -3.33 -7.00 16.88
CA SER A 362 -3.25 -5.56 17.08
C SER A 362 -1.81 -5.02 17.00
N GLU A 363 -0.81 -5.77 17.44
CA GLU A 363 0.60 -5.38 17.29
C GLU A 363 1.04 -5.36 15.82
N GLY A 364 0.65 -6.37 15.05
CA GLY A 364 1.04 -6.50 13.65
C GLY A 364 0.27 -5.60 12.69
N TYR A 365 -1.02 -5.38 12.94
CA TYR A 365 -1.97 -4.82 11.98
C TYR A 365 -2.66 -3.56 12.52
N ALA A 366 -2.99 -3.48 13.81
CA ALA A 366 -3.57 -2.27 14.41
C ALA A 366 -2.52 -1.22 14.84
N GLY A 367 -1.51 -0.97 14.00
CA GLY A 367 -0.51 0.08 14.23
C GLY A 367 0.26 0.01 15.55
N GLY A 368 0.33 -1.18 16.17
CA GLY A 368 0.99 -1.40 17.46
C GLY A 368 0.15 -1.07 18.69
N ASP A 369 -1.10 -0.61 18.54
CA ASP A 369 -1.96 -0.26 19.68
C ASP A 369 -2.85 -1.45 20.07
N ILE A 370 -2.38 -2.24 21.03
CA ILE A 370 -3.04 -3.48 21.51
C ILE A 370 -4.46 -3.28 22.07
N HIS A 371 -4.84 -2.03 22.34
CA HIS A 371 -6.14 -1.66 22.87
C HIS A 371 -7.06 -1.03 21.81
N ARG A 372 -6.60 -0.87 20.55
CA ARG A 372 -7.40 -0.28 19.47
C ARG A 372 -8.22 -1.37 18.77
N TRP A 373 -9.50 -1.42 19.10
CA TRP A 373 -10.47 -2.38 18.54
C TRP A 373 -11.64 -1.65 17.83
N SER A 374 -11.29 -0.70 16.96
CA SER A 374 -12.29 0.01 16.14
C SER A 374 -13.09 -0.96 15.26
N PRO A 375 -14.26 -0.56 14.74
CA PRO A 375 -15.03 -1.39 13.81
C PRO A 375 -14.17 -1.89 12.63
N MET A 376 -13.27 -1.05 12.14
CA MET A 376 -12.31 -1.42 11.09
C MET A 376 -11.39 -2.55 11.54
N VAL A 377 -10.74 -2.43 12.71
CA VAL A 377 -9.85 -3.47 13.26
C VAL A 377 -10.58 -4.79 13.47
N VAL A 378 -11.83 -4.75 13.95
CA VAL A 378 -12.68 -5.94 14.14
C VAL A 378 -12.93 -6.66 12.82
N GLU A 379 -13.35 -5.93 11.78
CA GLU A 379 -13.53 -6.50 10.44
C GLU A 379 -12.24 -7.21 9.98
N GLY A 380 -11.11 -6.49 10.00
CA GLY A 380 -9.84 -7.05 9.54
C GLY A 380 -9.40 -8.28 10.33
N PHE A 381 -9.64 -8.30 11.64
CA PHE A 381 -9.30 -9.45 12.48
C PHE A 381 -10.10 -10.69 12.07
N LEU A 382 -11.40 -10.55 11.77
CA LEU A 382 -12.24 -11.68 11.39
C LEU A 382 -11.82 -12.29 10.04
N HIS A 383 -11.47 -11.44 9.06
CA HIS A 383 -10.88 -11.89 7.79
C HIS A 383 -9.52 -12.57 8.02
N PHE A 384 -8.68 -12.00 8.88
CA PHE A 384 -7.40 -12.61 9.25
C PHE A 384 -7.58 -13.97 9.92
N TYR A 385 -8.52 -14.08 10.87
CA TYR A 385 -8.80 -15.29 11.62
C TYR A 385 -9.18 -16.44 10.68
N GLY A 386 -10.15 -16.23 9.78
CA GLY A 386 -10.59 -17.28 8.84
C GLY A 386 -9.49 -17.77 7.89
N VAL A 387 -8.53 -16.89 7.53
CA VAL A 387 -7.44 -17.23 6.60
C VAL A 387 -6.21 -17.82 7.29
N LYS A 388 -5.93 -17.42 8.53
CA LYS A 388 -4.63 -17.66 9.20
C LYS A 388 -4.72 -18.49 10.47
N VAL A 389 -5.88 -18.60 11.11
CA VAL A 389 -6.08 -19.41 12.32
C VAL A 389 -6.65 -20.76 11.91
N MET A 390 -6.09 -21.82 12.48
CA MET A 390 -6.55 -23.18 12.24
C MET A 390 -7.93 -23.36 12.86
N SER A 391 -8.96 -23.57 12.04
CA SER A 391 -10.30 -23.88 12.57
C SER A 391 -10.26 -25.17 13.38
N ASP A 392 -10.65 -25.01 14.64
CA ASP A 392 -10.83 -26.04 15.64
C ASP A 392 -12.17 -25.73 16.33
N PRO A 393 -13.17 -26.64 16.29
CA PRO A 393 -14.50 -26.37 16.82
C PRO A 393 -14.49 -25.86 18.27
N ASP A 394 -13.60 -26.40 19.10
CA ASP A 394 -13.48 -25.99 20.51
C ASP A 394 -12.92 -24.57 20.67
N THR A 395 -12.10 -24.11 19.71
CA THR A 395 -11.52 -22.75 19.70
C THR A 395 -12.46 -21.75 19.03
N ASP A 396 -13.17 -22.15 17.97
CA ASP A 396 -14.13 -21.31 17.26
C ASP A 396 -15.35 -20.99 18.14
N GLU A 397 -15.76 -21.91 19.03
CA GLU A 397 -16.79 -21.66 20.04
C GLU A 397 -16.38 -20.56 21.06
N LEU A 398 -15.08 -20.29 21.23
CA LEU A 398 -14.58 -19.23 22.11
C LEU A 398 -14.56 -17.85 21.43
N LEU A 399 -14.52 -17.80 20.09
CA LEU A 399 -14.31 -16.57 19.34
C LEU A 399 -15.36 -15.50 19.67
N GLU A 400 -16.64 -15.82 19.49
CA GLU A 400 -17.75 -14.90 19.75
C GLU A 400 -17.80 -14.37 21.20
N PRO A 401 -17.86 -15.23 22.24
CA PRO A 401 -17.99 -14.74 23.60
C PRO A 401 -16.74 -13.98 24.08
N VAL A 402 -15.53 -14.44 23.74
CA VAL A 402 -14.30 -13.82 24.22
C VAL A 402 -14.01 -12.51 23.48
N LEU A 403 -14.16 -12.46 22.16
CA LEU A 403 -13.88 -11.25 21.38
C LEU A 403 -14.88 -10.12 21.72
N THR A 404 -16.16 -10.44 21.91
CA THR A 404 -17.18 -9.46 22.31
C THR A 404 -16.81 -8.77 23.63
N GLU A 405 -16.40 -9.54 24.64
CA GLU A 405 -15.98 -8.99 25.93
C GLU A 405 -14.64 -8.24 25.83
N TRP A 406 -13.73 -8.72 24.99
CA TRP A 406 -12.45 -8.07 24.75
C TRP A 406 -12.61 -6.68 24.12
N ILE A 407 -13.45 -6.55 23.09
CA ILE A 407 -13.81 -5.27 22.46
C ILE A 407 -14.39 -4.32 23.51
N ALA A 408 -15.39 -4.79 24.26
CA ALA A 408 -16.03 -3.98 25.29
C ALA A 408 -15.05 -3.52 26.38
N TYR A 409 -14.13 -4.39 26.80
CA TYR A 409 -13.07 -4.06 27.74
C TYR A 409 -12.12 -2.98 27.19
N CYS A 410 -11.60 -3.17 25.98
CA CYS A 410 -10.71 -2.21 25.33
C CYS A 410 -11.37 -0.83 25.16
N HIS A 411 -12.65 -0.79 24.76
CA HIS A 411 -13.39 0.45 24.60
C HIS A 411 -13.59 1.19 25.92
N ARG A 412 -13.87 0.46 27.02
CA ARG A 412 -13.94 1.05 28.37
C ARG A 412 -12.60 1.65 28.79
N LEU A 413 -11.49 0.96 28.53
CA LEU A 413 -10.15 1.48 28.83
C LEU A 413 -9.81 2.75 28.04
N LYS A 414 -10.17 2.78 26.75
CA LYS A 414 -9.98 3.94 25.87
C LYS A 414 -10.93 5.10 26.20
N GLY A 415 -12.01 4.82 26.92
CA GLY A 415 -13.09 5.78 27.16
C GLY A 415 -13.88 6.11 25.90
N TRP A 416 -13.95 5.17 24.96
CA TRP A 416 -14.69 5.34 23.70
C TRP A 416 -16.21 5.37 23.94
N PRO A 417 -16.97 6.13 23.12
CA PRO A 417 -18.42 6.19 23.21
C PRO A 417 -19.09 4.81 23.02
N GLU A 418 -20.21 4.59 23.69
CA GLU A 418 -20.99 3.34 23.56
C GLU A 418 -21.43 3.06 22.11
N SER A 419 -21.69 4.12 21.33
CA SER A 419 -22.03 4.01 19.91
C SER A 419 -20.93 3.35 19.07
N VAL A 420 -19.65 3.53 19.44
CA VAL A 420 -18.51 2.86 18.80
C VAL A 420 -18.49 1.37 19.14
N THR A 421 -18.79 1.01 20.39
CA THR A 421 -18.92 -0.40 20.80
C THR A 421 -20.06 -1.08 20.07
N VAL A 422 -21.22 -0.44 19.96
CA VAL A 422 -22.37 -0.98 19.21
C VAL A 422 -21.99 -1.23 17.75
N GLU A 423 -21.36 -0.27 17.08
CA GLU A 423 -20.91 -0.43 15.70
C GLU A 423 -19.89 -1.57 15.54
N ALA A 424 -18.91 -1.66 16.44
CA ALA A 424 -17.89 -2.70 16.37
C ALA A 424 -18.50 -4.11 16.52
N LEU A 425 -19.51 -4.27 17.37
CA LEU A 425 -20.25 -5.52 17.52
C LEU A 425 -21.18 -5.80 16.32
N GLU A 426 -21.79 -4.77 15.72
CA GLU A 426 -22.55 -4.94 14.47
C GLU A 426 -21.65 -5.38 13.31
N VAL A 427 -20.42 -4.86 13.22
CA VAL A 427 -19.41 -5.33 12.26
C VAL A 427 -18.97 -6.76 12.57
N PHE A 428 -18.77 -7.09 13.85
CA PHE A 428 -18.49 -8.47 14.24
C PHE A 428 -19.57 -9.43 13.72
N ASP A 429 -20.85 -9.15 13.98
CA ASP A 429 -21.97 -9.98 13.53
C ASP A 429 -22.02 -10.12 12.00
N GLN A 430 -21.71 -9.05 11.27
CA GLN A 430 -21.70 -9.04 9.79
C GLN A 430 -20.59 -9.90 9.19
N HIS A 431 -19.44 -9.98 9.85
CA HIS A 431 -18.24 -10.62 9.33
C HIS A 431 -17.88 -11.94 10.03
N TYR A 432 -18.66 -12.35 11.05
CA TYR A 432 -18.39 -13.57 11.82
C TYR A 432 -18.31 -14.82 10.94
N GLU A 433 -19.19 -14.97 9.95
CA GLU A 433 -19.18 -16.11 9.03
C GLU A 433 -17.85 -16.24 8.25
N CYS A 434 -17.17 -15.13 7.97
CA CYS A 434 -15.85 -15.15 7.32
C CYS A 434 -14.77 -15.81 8.19
N ALA A 435 -14.94 -15.82 9.51
CA ALA A 435 -13.98 -16.39 10.46
C ALA A 435 -14.16 -17.91 10.67
N ILE A 436 -15.40 -18.41 10.62
CA ILE A 436 -15.75 -19.79 11.03
C ILE A 436 -16.01 -20.76 9.86
N ASP A 437 -16.21 -20.27 8.64
CA ASP A 437 -16.36 -21.11 7.43
C ASP A 437 -15.50 -20.55 6.28
N PRO A 438 -14.17 -20.76 6.32
CA PRO A 438 -13.27 -20.29 5.27
C PRO A 438 -13.44 -21.05 3.94
N ASP A 439 -14.13 -22.20 3.91
CA ASP A 439 -14.42 -22.96 2.68
C ASP A 439 -15.37 -22.21 1.72
N ALA A 440 -15.98 -21.11 2.17
CA ALA A 440 -16.68 -20.17 1.31
C ALA A 440 -15.74 -19.39 0.35
N GLN A 441 -14.42 -19.37 0.61
CA GLN A 441 -13.37 -18.83 -0.28
C GLN A 441 -12.06 -19.65 -0.23
N ASP A 442 -11.95 -20.65 -1.11
CA ASP A 442 -10.75 -21.37 -1.61
C ASP A 442 -9.50 -21.60 -0.70
N ALA A 443 -9.25 -22.91 -0.44
CA ALA A 443 -7.97 -23.63 -0.28
C ALA A 443 -7.36 -23.83 1.13
N ILE A 444 -7.76 -24.92 1.80
CA ILE A 444 -6.99 -25.57 2.88
C ILE A 444 -5.62 -26.03 2.36
N THR A 445 -4.54 -25.75 3.11
CA THR A 445 -3.17 -26.07 2.70
C THR A 445 -2.70 -27.44 3.23
N PRO A 446 -1.89 -28.22 2.48
CA PRO A 446 -1.39 -29.53 2.91
C PRO A 446 -0.59 -29.56 4.24
N MET A 447 -0.18 -28.39 4.74
CA MET A 447 0.53 -28.24 6.01
C MET A 447 -0.39 -28.38 7.23
N VAL A 448 -1.62 -27.88 7.11
CA VAL A 448 -2.69 -28.04 8.10
C VAL A 448 -2.92 -29.53 8.36
N ASP A 449 -2.95 -30.33 7.29
CA ASP A 449 -3.15 -31.78 7.35
C ASP A 449 -1.96 -32.53 7.96
N LEU A 450 -0.71 -32.12 7.67
CA LEU A 450 0.47 -32.78 8.25
C LEU A 450 0.62 -32.49 9.75
N ILE A 451 0.35 -31.25 10.18
CA ILE A 451 0.38 -30.87 11.60
C ILE A 451 -0.74 -31.59 12.34
N ARG A 452 -1.95 -31.67 11.75
CA ARG A 452 -3.04 -32.50 12.29
C ARG A 452 -2.61 -33.97 12.42
N LEU A 453 -1.97 -34.55 11.41
CA LEU A 453 -1.48 -35.93 11.47
C LEU A 453 -0.41 -36.12 12.56
N ALA A 454 0.51 -35.17 12.74
CA ALA A 454 1.53 -35.23 13.80
C ALA A 454 0.89 -35.22 15.20
N VAL A 455 -0.13 -34.38 15.40
CA VAL A 455 -0.92 -34.32 16.64
C VAL A 455 -1.71 -35.61 16.86
N GLU A 456 -2.40 -36.13 15.84
CA GLU A 456 -3.15 -37.38 15.90
C GLU A 456 -2.25 -38.59 16.21
N MET A 457 -1.01 -38.57 15.72
CA MET A 457 -0.03 -39.63 15.96
C MET A 457 0.76 -39.45 17.27
N GLY A 458 0.55 -38.34 18.00
CA GLY A 458 1.27 -38.04 19.24
C GLY A 458 2.78 -37.84 19.04
N ILE A 459 3.18 -37.30 17.89
CA ILE A 459 4.58 -37.11 17.50
C ILE A 459 5.08 -35.79 18.07
N ASP A 460 6.20 -35.85 18.79
CA ASP A 460 6.90 -34.68 19.31
C ASP A 460 7.69 -34.00 18.18
N LEU A 461 7.25 -32.81 17.78
CA LEU A 461 7.90 -32.00 16.74
C LEU A 461 9.24 -31.40 17.19
N GLU A 462 9.56 -31.46 18.50
CA GLU A 462 10.84 -31.04 19.03
C GLU A 462 11.91 -32.14 18.93
N ASP A 463 11.54 -33.41 18.70
CA ASP A 463 12.49 -34.51 18.53
C ASP A 463 12.84 -34.76 17.04
N PRO A 464 14.11 -34.55 16.62
CA PRO A 464 14.54 -34.75 15.24
C PRO A 464 14.37 -36.19 14.72
N ILE A 465 14.31 -37.19 15.60
CA ILE A 465 14.08 -38.59 15.22
C ILE A 465 12.60 -38.79 14.90
N SER A 466 11.71 -38.31 15.77
CA SER A 466 10.26 -38.34 15.61
C SER A 466 9.79 -37.59 14.34
N VAL A 467 10.37 -36.43 14.03
CA VAL A 467 10.12 -35.70 12.78
C VAL A 467 10.54 -36.51 11.55
N ARG A 468 11.68 -37.21 11.61
CA ARG A 468 12.17 -38.06 10.50
C ARG A 468 11.29 -39.30 10.32
N GLU A 469 10.75 -39.85 11.39
CA GLU A 469 9.79 -40.96 11.35
C GLU A 469 8.45 -40.52 10.75
N LEU A 470 7.90 -39.36 11.15
CA LEU A 470 6.68 -38.75 10.56
C LEU A 470 6.81 -38.66 9.04
N LEU A 471 7.91 -38.07 8.56
CA LEU A 471 8.22 -37.92 7.12
C LEU A 471 8.42 -39.27 6.40
N ALA A 472 8.85 -40.32 7.11
CA ALA A 472 9.07 -41.66 6.54
C ALA A 472 7.78 -42.51 6.46
N THR A 473 6.79 -42.26 7.32
CA THR A 473 5.45 -42.87 7.26
C THR A 473 4.58 -42.33 6.12
N TRP A 474 4.94 -41.18 5.56
CA TRP A 474 4.23 -40.52 4.47
C TRP A 474 4.72 -41.06 3.10
N ASP A 475 3.89 -41.84 2.39
CA ASP A 475 4.26 -42.50 1.12
C ASP A 475 4.13 -41.51 -0.08
N PRO A 476 5.21 -41.16 -0.79
CA PRO A 476 5.18 -40.23 -1.90
C PRO A 476 4.97 -41.00 -3.23
N VAL A 477 3.72 -41.17 -3.68
CA VAL A 477 3.45 -41.70 -5.03
C VAL A 477 2.67 -40.71 -5.91
N GLN A 478 3.45 -40.09 -6.81
CA GLN A 478 3.17 -39.44 -8.10
C GLN A 478 1.84 -38.68 -8.33
N VAL A 479 1.97 -37.35 -8.48
CA VAL A 479 1.10 -36.51 -9.31
C VAL A 479 1.91 -35.88 -10.45
N GLY A 480 1.24 -35.74 -11.60
CA GLY A 480 1.79 -35.33 -12.88
C GLY A 480 2.32 -33.90 -12.95
N ALA A 481 3.39 -33.76 -13.76
CA ALA A 481 3.90 -32.59 -14.46
C ALA A 481 3.16 -31.27 -14.18
N THR A 482 3.75 -30.31 -13.45
CA THR A 482 4.49 -29.19 -14.07
C THR A 482 5.58 -28.52 -13.21
N ALA A 483 5.88 -28.98 -11.98
CA ALA A 483 6.92 -28.35 -11.14
C ALA A 483 8.33 -28.87 -11.48
N GLU A 484 9.30 -27.97 -11.65
CA GLU A 484 10.70 -28.36 -11.86
C GLU A 484 11.25 -29.14 -10.66
N PRO A 485 11.92 -30.29 -10.89
CA PRO A 485 12.41 -31.13 -9.80
C PRO A 485 13.44 -30.38 -8.94
N TRP A 486 13.36 -30.57 -7.63
CA TRP A 486 14.37 -30.07 -6.70
C TRP A 486 15.72 -30.77 -6.94
N PRO A 487 16.87 -30.07 -6.86
CA PRO A 487 18.17 -30.67 -7.06
C PRO A 487 18.45 -31.77 -6.02
N ALA A 488 19.17 -32.81 -6.44
CA ALA A 488 19.56 -33.89 -5.54
C ALA A 488 20.62 -33.43 -4.52
N ASP A 489 21.59 -32.64 -4.99
CA ASP A 489 22.70 -32.07 -4.22
C ASP A 489 22.89 -30.60 -4.58
N GLY A 490 23.21 -29.77 -3.58
CA GLY A 490 23.47 -28.34 -3.77
C GLY A 490 22.22 -27.50 -4.08
N ALA A 491 22.42 -26.22 -4.39
CA ALA A 491 21.34 -25.30 -4.73
C ALA A 491 21.10 -25.27 -6.24
N ALA A 492 19.84 -25.14 -6.67
CA ALA A 492 19.50 -25.00 -8.08
C ALA A 492 20.10 -23.70 -8.64
N GLU A 493 20.53 -23.72 -9.91
CA GLU A 493 20.94 -22.49 -10.61
C GLU A 493 19.75 -21.54 -10.76
N MET A 494 20.05 -20.23 -10.89
CA MET A 494 19.05 -19.22 -11.14
C MET A 494 18.38 -19.44 -12.51
N MET A 495 17.05 -19.39 -12.55
CA MET A 495 16.23 -19.66 -13.74
C MET A 495 16.16 -18.43 -14.66
N TRP A 496 17.30 -18.01 -15.21
CA TRP A 496 17.39 -16.81 -16.04
C TRP A 496 16.48 -16.83 -17.26
N ASP A 497 16.15 -18.02 -17.77
CA ASP A 497 15.26 -18.20 -18.92
C ASP A 497 13.80 -17.75 -18.64
N LEU A 498 13.38 -17.72 -17.37
CA LEU A 498 12.06 -17.24 -16.94
C LEU A 498 12.03 -15.72 -16.68
N VAL A 499 13.20 -15.10 -16.49
CA VAL A 499 13.30 -13.70 -16.12
C VAL A 499 13.19 -12.81 -17.36
N PRO A 500 12.23 -11.86 -17.42
CA PRO A 500 12.16 -10.90 -18.51
C PRO A 500 13.47 -10.11 -18.66
N ALA A 501 13.92 -9.86 -19.88
CA ALA A 501 15.21 -9.20 -20.15
C ALA A 501 15.40 -7.88 -19.39
N LYS A 502 14.32 -7.11 -19.19
CA LYS A 502 14.33 -5.86 -18.43
C LYS A 502 14.58 -6.04 -16.92
N ALA A 503 14.26 -7.21 -16.36
CA ALA A 503 14.39 -7.52 -14.93
C ALA A 503 15.71 -8.19 -14.56
N VAL A 504 16.50 -8.65 -15.54
CA VAL A 504 17.78 -9.33 -15.30
C VAL A 504 18.76 -8.50 -14.47
N PRO A 505 19.06 -7.21 -14.79
CA PRO A 505 20.01 -6.43 -13.99
C PRO A 505 19.55 -6.21 -12.55
N HIS A 506 18.24 -6.13 -12.34
CA HIS A 506 17.65 -5.98 -11.00
C HIS A 506 17.78 -7.29 -10.20
N CYS A 507 17.47 -8.43 -10.81
CA CYS A 507 17.67 -9.75 -10.20
C CYS A 507 19.13 -10.01 -9.81
N GLU A 508 20.09 -9.65 -10.67
CA GLU A 508 21.52 -9.75 -10.36
C GLU A 508 21.89 -8.91 -9.13
N SER A 509 21.35 -7.69 -9.04
CA SER A 509 21.59 -6.80 -7.90
C SER A 509 21.01 -7.36 -6.60
N VAL A 510 19.82 -7.98 -6.66
CA VAL A 510 19.18 -8.63 -5.51
C VAL A 510 19.97 -9.86 -5.06
N LEU A 511 20.37 -10.74 -5.98
CA LEU A 511 21.16 -11.95 -5.66
C LEU A 511 22.52 -11.61 -5.06
N ALA A 512 23.20 -10.59 -5.59
CA ALA A 512 24.49 -10.14 -5.08
C ALA A 512 24.45 -9.76 -3.58
N MET A 513 23.27 -9.41 -3.06
CA MET A 513 23.05 -9.08 -1.65
C MET A 513 22.46 -10.25 -0.86
N ALA A 514 21.55 -11.04 -1.44
CA ALA A 514 20.87 -12.13 -0.74
C ALA A 514 21.72 -13.40 -0.61
N GLU A 515 22.42 -13.81 -1.67
CA GLU A 515 23.15 -15.08 -1.69
C GLU A 515 24.23 -15.20 -0.60
N PRO A 516 25.05 -14.16 -0.32
CA PRO A 516 26.03 -14.25 0.77
C PRO A 516 25.41 -14.52 2.14
N VAL A 517 24.20 -14.00 2.40
CA VAL A 517 23.48 -14.21 3.66
C VAL A 517 22.86 -15.61 3.71
N LEU A 518 22.28 -16.06 2.58
CA LEU A 518 21.72 -17.39 2.45
C LEU A 518 22.79 -18.49 2.56
N ASP A 519 23.98 -18.27 1.99
CA ASP A 519 25.09 -19.23 2.09
C ASP A 519 25.67 -19.34 3.52
N ASP A 520 25.60 -18.26 4.31
CA ASP A 520 26.12 -18.23 5.68
C ASP A 520 25.13 -18.80 6.71
N LEU A 521 23.84 -18.45 6.58
CA LEU A 521 22.82 -18.75 7.60
C LEU A 521 21.85 -19.88 7.21
N PHE A 522 21.85 -20.32 5.95
CA PHE A 522 20.86 -21.26 5.42
C PHE A 522 21.50 -22.46 4.71
N SER A 523 20.65 -23.37 4.22
CA SER A 523 21.04 -24.57 3.48
C SER A 523 20.88 -24.34 1.96
N PRO A 524 21.46 -25.22 1.11
CA PRO A 524 21.29 -25.13 -0.33
C PRO A 524 19.83 -25.22 -0.82
N ASP A 525 18.94 -25.86 -0.06
CA ASP A 525 17.50 -25.92 -0.37
C ASP A 525 16.84 -24.55 -0.15
N HIS A 526 17.26 -23.80 0.86
CA HIS A 526 16.78 -22.42 1.09
C HIS A 526 17.28 -21.46 0.00
N LEU A 527 18.52 -21.63 -0.47
CA LEU A 527 19.04 -20.86 -1.60
C LEU A 527 18.27 -21.17 -2.90
N THR A 528 17.92 -22.44 -3.13
CA THR A 528 17.01 -22.85 -4.21
C THR A 528 15.65 -22.16 -4.09
N SER A 529 15.11 -22.09 -2.87
CA SER A 529 13.85 -21.41 -2.57
C SER A 529 13.92 -19.93 -2.94
N ALA A 530 14.97 -19.24 -2.51
CA ALA A 530 15.20 -17.82 -2.78
C ALA A 530 15.31 -17.54 -4.29
N ARG A 531 16.10 -18.33 -5.03
CA ARG A 531 16.26 -18.20 -6.49
C ARG A 531 14.95 -18.42 -7.24
N ARG A 532 14.15 -19.40 -6.80
CA ARG A 532 12.82 -19.65 -7.38
C ARG A 532 11.84 -18.52 -7.08
N MET A 533 11.78 -18.06 -5.83
CA MET A 533 10.96 -16.90 -5.46
C MET A 533 11.35 -15.67 -6.28
N LEU A 534 12.65 -15.39 -6.40
CA LEU A 534 13.15 -14.27 -7.18
C LEU A 534 12.75 -14.35 -8.66
N ALA A 535 12.94 -15.51 -9.29
CA ALA A 535 12.58 -15.70 -10.69
C ALA A 535 11.06 -15.56 -10.90
N ASP A 536 10.25 -16.13 -10.02
CA ASP A 536 8.79 -16.04 -10.12
C ASP A 536 8.28 -14.63 -9.82
N LEU A 537 8.91 -13.88 -8.90
CA LEU A 537 8.63 -12.45 -8.68
C LEU A 537 8.97 -11.65 -9.93
N ALA A 538 10.14 -11.88 -10.52
CA ALA A 538 10.57 -11.17 -11.72
C ALA A 538 9.71 -11.52 -12.94
N GLU A 539 9.17 -12.73 -13.04
CA GLU A 539 8.29 -13.18 -14.13
C GLU A 539 6.85 -12.71 -13.94
N ARG A 540 6.24 -13.00 -12.79
CA ARG A 540 4.79 -12.84 -12.56
C ARG A 540 4.44 -11.47 -12.01
N HIS A 541 5.39 -10.85 -11.32
CA HIS A 541 5.23 -9.56 -10.63
C HIS A 541 6.34 -8.58 -11.07
N THR A 542 6.69 -8.62 -12.36
CA THR A 542 7.86 -7.90 -12.90
C THR A 542 7.89 -6.43 -12.54
N GLN A 543 6.74 -5.73 -12.64
CA GLN A 543 6.70 -4.28 -12.44
C GLN A 543 6.81 -3.89 -10.97
N PRO A 544 6.02 -4.46 -10.04
CA PRO A 544 6.26 -4.24 -8.62
C PRO A 544 7.67 -4.63 -8.18
N PHE A 545 8.21 -5.72 -8.72
CA PHE A 545 9.58 -6.16 -8.48
C PHE A 545 10.62 -5.10 -8.93
N LEU A 546 10.49 -4.55 -10.14
CA LEU A 546 11.40 -3.53 -10.67
C LEU A 546 11.34 -2.17 -9.93
N ARG A 547 10.19 -1.81 -9.36
CA ARG A 547 10.01 -0.53 -8.63
C ARG A 547 10.73 -0.52 -7.28
N GLY A 548 10.85 -1.67 -6.62
CA GLY A 548 11.46 -1.75 -5.29
C GLY A 548 12.98 -1.63 -5.29
N ARG A 549 13.55 -1.18 -4.18
CA ARG A 549 15.01 -1.17 -4.00
C ARG A 549 15.58 -2.60 -3.94
N PRO A 550 16.75 -2.89 -4.58
CA PRO A 550 17.34 -4.23 -4.56
C PRO A 550 17.69 -4.76 -3.17
N ASP A 551 18.17 -3.90 -2.26
CA ASP A 551 18.56 -4.30 -0.91
C ASP A 551 17.34 -4.70 -0.05
N VAL A 552 16.23 -3.98 -0.20
CA VAL A 552 14.96 -4.35 0.44
C VAL A 552 14.44 -5.68 -0.12
N TRP A 553 14.49 -5.90 -1.44
CA TRP A 553 14.12 -7.19 -2.02
C TRP A 553 14.98 -8.34 -1.52
N ALA A 554 16.30 -8.14 -1.43
CA ALA A 554 17.22 -9.15 -0.92
C ALA A 554 16.91 -9.53 0.53
N ALA A 555 16.71 -8.53 1.39
CA ALA A 555 16.34 -8.73 2.79
C ALA A 555 14.99 -9.45 2.91
N SER A 556 13.97 -8.99 2.18
CA SER A 556 12.62 -9.54 2.24
C SER A 556 12.49 -10.94 1.65
N ILE A 557 13.19 -11.27 0.57
CA ILE A 557 13.20 -12.64 0.01
C ILE A 557 13.89 -13.59 1.00
N THR A 558 15.01 -13.18 1.59
CA THR A 558 15.71 -13.98 2.62
C THR A 558 14.81 -14.22 3.83
N TYR A 559 14.10 -13.19 4.29
CA TYR A 559 13.16 -13.30 5.40
C TYR A 559 11.91 -14.13 5.05
N ALA A 560 11.39 -14.00 3.82
CA ALA A 560 10.28 -14.81 3.32
C ALA A 560 10.65 -16.29 3.26
N VAL A 561 11.87 -16.62 2.82
CA VAL A 561 12.40 -18.00 2.88
C VAL A 561 12.47 -18.48 4.32
N ALA A 562 12.97 -17.68 5.26
CA ALA A 562 12.98 -18.04 6.67
C ALA A 562 11.57 -18.35 7.20
N GLN A 563 10.56 -17.56 6.83
CA GLN A 563 9.16 -17.79 7.22
C GLN A 563 8.54 -19.04 6.56
N VAL A 564 8.76 -19.23 5.25
CA VAL A 564 8.25 -20.39 4.50
C VAL A 564 8.87 -21.71 4.96
N HIS A 565 10.02 -21.66 5.63
CA HIS A 565 10.69 -22.81 6.21
C HIS A 565 10.65 -22.79 7.74
N SER A 566 9.77 -21.99 8.35
CA SER A 566 9.56 -21.92 9.81
C SER A 566 10.84 -21.77 10.63
N ALA A 567 11.83 -21.04 10.11
CA ALA A 567 13.16 -20.93 10.70
C ALA A 567 13.17 -20.34 12.12
N PHE A 568 12.11 -19.61 12.48
CA PHE A 568 12.00 -18.89 13.75
C PHE A 568 11.29 -19.68 14.86
N ASP A 569 10.91 -20.94 14.62
CA ASP A 569 10.28 -21.80 15.61
C ASP A 569 10.84 -23.23 15.54
N SER A 570 10.35 -24.12 16.42
CA SER A 570 10.82 -25.51 16.50
C SER A 570 10.46 -26.34 15.27
N THR A 571 9.43 -25.96 14.52
CA THR A 571 9.00 -26.64 13.29
C THR A 571 9.98 -26.42 12.12
N GLY A 572 10.88 -25.43 12.20
CA GLY A 572 11.97 -25.23 11.24
C GLY A 572 12.88 -26.44 11.03
N ARG A 573 12.94 -27.36 12.02
CA ARG A 573 13.66 -28.64 11.90
C ARG A 573 13.10 -29.56 10.82
N ILE A 574 11.81 -29.48 10.54
CA ILE A 574 11.14 -30.21 9.44
C ILE A 574 11.67 -29.73 8.07
N PHE A 575 12.18 -28.50 8.02
CA PHE A 575 12.55 -27.80 6.79
C PHE A 575 14.06 -27.61 6.64
N GLY A 576 14.87 -28.25 7.48
CA GLY A 576 16.33 -28.27 7.31
C GLY A 576 17.08 -27.21 8.10
N PHE A 577 16.48 -26.65 9.15
CA PHE A 577 17.21 -25.90 10.18
C PHE A 577 17.57 -26.81 11.36
N ASP A 578 18.86 -26.94 11.67
CA ASP A 578 19.31 -27.71 12.84
C ASP A 578 18.96 -26.98 14.16
N GLU A 579 19.01 -25.65 14.14
CA GLU A 579 18.68 -24.76 15.26
C GLU A 579 17.78 -23.61 14.80
N LYS A 580 16.95 -23.10 15.73
CA LYS A 580 16.10 -21.93 15.49
C LYS A 580 16.96 -20.71 15.17
N LEU A 581 16.68 -20.07 14.04
CA LEU A 581 17.30 -18.81 13.66
C LEU A 581 16.67 -17.68 14.50
N ALA A 582 17.48 -16.76 15.03
CA ALA A 582 16.96 -15.56 15.66
C ALA A 582 16.64 -14.51 14.58
N PRO A 583 15.45 -13.88 14.57
CA PRO A 583 15.12 -12.83 13.60
C PRO A 583 16.16 -11.70 13.52
N GLN A 584 16.80 -11.38 14.65
CA GLN A 584 17.85 -10.37 14.73
C GLN A 584 19.06 -10.69 13.85
N GLN A 585 19.39 -11.97 13.63
CA GLN A 585 20.52 -12.35 12.75
C GLN A 585 20.29 -11.91 11.31
N LEU A 586 19.03 -11.93 10.83
CA LEU A 586 18.68 -11.44 9.51
C LEU A 586 18.65 -9.92 9.46
N VAL A 587 18.15 -9.27 10.51
CA VAL A 587 18.19 -7.79 10.62
C VAL A 587 19.62 -7.28 10.57
N ASP A 588 20.53 -7.90 11.31
CA ASP A 588 21.95 -7.53 11.36
C ASP A 588 22.67 -7.79 10.03
N ALA A 589 22.22 -8.78 9.25
CA ALA A 589 22.77 -9.09 7.93
C ALA A 589 22.40 -8.05 6.87
N PHE A 590 21.32 -7.28 7.07
CA PHE A 590 20.85 -6.23 6.14
C PHE A 590 20.75 -4.85 6.82
N PRO A 591 21.89 -4.25 7.24
CA PRO A 591 21.89 -3.05 8.08
C PRO A 591 21.34 -1.77 7.40
N THR A 592 21.11 -1.80 6.08
CA THR A 592 20.53 -0.68 5.30
C THR A 592 19.02 -0.75 5.16
N VAL A 593 18.38 -1.80 5.69
CA VAL A 593 16.95 -2.09 5.59
C VAL A 593 16.39 -2.19 7.01
N SER A 594 15.29 -1.49 7.30
CA SER A 594 14.63 -1.61 8.61
C SER A 594 13.96 -2.99 8.75
N LYS A 595 13.84 -3.47 9.99
CA LYS A 595 13.12 -4.73 10.30
C LYS A 595 11.72 -4.68 9.70
N ALA A 596 10.98 -3.58 9.91
CA ALA A 596 9.63 -3.42 9.41
C ALA A 596 9.53 -3.52 7.87
N SER A 597 10.42 -2.84 7.13
CA SER A 597 10.42 -2.95 5.67
C SER A 597 10.74 -4.37 5.19
N MET A 598 11.69 -5.03 5.86
CA MET A 598 12.04 -6.42 5.56
C MET A 598 10.85 -7.36 5.80
N THR A 599 10.21 -7.31 6.97
CA THR A 599 9.12 -8.20 7.39
C THR A 599 7.85 -7.97 6.58
N ASN A 600 7.45 -6.71 6.38
CA ASN A 600 6.22 -6.39 5.66
C ASN A 600 6.33 -6.87 4.21
N LYS A 601 7.46 -6.59 3.56
CA LYS A 601 7.67 -7.01 2.18
C LYS A 601 7.97 -8.51 2.05
N ALA A 602 8.43 -9.18 3.10
CA ALA A 602 8.48 -10.64 3.13
C ALA A 602 7.08 -11.26 3.13
N THR A 603 6.14 -10.70 3.91
CA THR A 603 4.72 -11.08 3.89
C THR A 603 4.12 -10.86 2.50
N THR A 604 4.41 -9.71 1.88
CA THR A 604 4.06 -9.43 0.47
C THR A 604 4.60 -10.52 -0.47
N VAL A 605 5.89 -10.84 -0.42
CA VAL A 605 6.50 -11.89 -1.26
C VAL A 605 5.75 -13.22 -1.10
N ARG A 606 5.46 -13.62 0.13
CA ARG A 606 4.75 -14.88 0.41
C ARG A 606 3.33 -14.86 -0.13
N ALA A 607 2.61 -13.74 0.00
CA ALA A 607 1.27 -13.59 -0.57
C ALA A 607 1.30 -13.66 -2.11
N TRP A 608 2.18 -12.89 -2.75
CA TRP A 608 2.31 -12.79 -4.22
C TRP A 608 2.57 -14.12 -4.90
N LEU A 609 3.38 -14.95 -4.22
CA LEU A 609 3.80 -16.25 -4.72
C LEU A 609 2.90 -17.38 -4.22
N ASN A 610 1.87 -17.07 -3.44
CA ASN A 610 1.08 -18.03 -2.67
C ASN A 610 1.97 -19.03 -1.92
N ALA A 611 3.07 -18.55 -1.34
CA ALA A 611 4.11 -19.37 -0.73
C ALA A 611 3.69 -19.92 0.65
N ASP A 612 2.64 -19.37 1.26
CA ASP A 612 2.00 -19.96 2.44
C ASP A 612 0.90 -20.96 2.07
N GLY A 613 0.36 -20.86 0.85
CA GLY A 613 -0.75 -21.65 0.34
C GLY A 613 -0.34 -22.77 -0.61
N SER A 614 -1.13 -22.95 -1.67
CA SER A 614 -0.87 -24.00 -2.67
C SER A 614 0.47 -23.82 -3.39
N GLY A 615 1.03 -22.61 -3.50
CA GLY A 615 2.32 -22.37 -4.15
C GLY A 615 3.55 -22.84 -3.36
N ARG A 616 3.41 -23.20 -2.08
CA ARG A 616 4.53 -23.54 -1.18
C ARG A 616 5.40 -24.69 -1.68
N PHE A 617 4.85 -25.67 -2.42
CA PHE A 617 5.61 -26.79 -2.98
C PHE A 617 6.74 -26.35 -3.93
N ARG A 618 6.62 -25.18 -4.54
CA ARG A 618 7.65 -24.65 -5.44
C ARG A 618 8.85 -24.12 -4.69
N TYR A 619 8.64 -23.63 -3.47
CA TYR A 619 9.65 -22.94 -2.65
C TYR A 619 10.02 -23.69 -1.37
N ASN A 620 9.46 -24.87 -1.12
CA ASN A 620 9.82 -25.72 0.00
C ASN A 620 9.87 -27.19 -0.45
N ARG A 621 11.05 -27.80 -0.34
CA ARG A 621 11.30 -29.19 -0.78
C ARG A 621 10.42 -30.18 -0.02
N THR A 622 10.30 -30.02 1.29
CA THR A 622 9.45 -30.87 2.12
C THR A 622 7.99 -30.71 1.72
N ALA A 623 7.49 -29.48 1.51
CA ALA A 623 6.14 -29.25 1.00
C ALA A 623 5.92 -29.86 -0.40
N ALA A 624 6.94 -29.86 -1.26
CA ALA A 624 6.90 -30.52 -2.57
C ALA A 624 6.75 -32.04 -2.48
N MET A 625 7.32 -32.66 -1.45
CA MET A 625 7.13 -34.08 -1.17
C MET A 625 5.72 -34.38 -0.60
N LEU A 626 5.07 -33.39 0.02
CA LEU A 626 3.80 -33.55 0.75
C LEU A 626 2.53 -33.26 -0.10
N GLY A 627 2.55 -32.30 -1.03
CA GLY A 627 1.37 -31.80 -1.77
C GLY A 627 0.75 -32.71 -2.86
N GLY A 628 0.88 -34.03 -2.73
CA GLY A 628 0.49 -35.01 -3.77
C GLY A 628 -0.93 -35.58 -3.70
N VAL A 629 -1.85 -35.03 -2.91
CA VAL A 629 -3.18 -35.63 -2.70
C VAL A 629 -4.27 -34.87 -3.46
N SER A 630 -4.84 -35.46 -4.51
CA SER A 630 -6.21 -35.14 -4.93
C SER A 630 -7.19 -35.99 -4.12
N PRO A 631 -8.33 -35.45 -3.65
CA PRO A 631 -9.34 -36.25 -2.98
C PRO A 631 -9.90 -37.32 -3.94
N PRO A 632 -10.37 -38.47 -3.44
CA PRO A 632 -10.99 -39.52 -4.25
C PRO A 632 -12.35 -39.05 -4.77
N GLY A 633 -12.36 -38.30 -5.87
CA GLY A 633 -13.56 -37.99 -6.65
C GLY A 633 -13.97 -39.18 -7.49
N GLU A 634 -15.13 -39.77 -7.17
CA GLU A 634 -15.79 -40.80 -7.95
C GLU A 634 -15.86 -40.42 -9.43
N ARG A 635 -15.34 -41.30 -10.29
CA ARG A 635 -15.67 -41.25 -11.72
C ARG A 635 -17.13 -41.65 -11.88
N HIS A 636 -18.00 -40.70 -12.22
CA HIS A 636 -19.16 -40.96 -13.09
C HIS A 636 -19.52 -39.75 -13.94
#